data_AF-A0A3S8U2M3-F1
#
_entry.id   AF-A0A3S8U2M3-F1
#
_cell.length_a   1.000
_cell.length_b   1.000
_cell.length_c   1.000
_cell.angle_alpha   90.00
_cell.angle_beta   90.00
_cell.angle_gamma   90.00
#
_symmetry.space_group_name_H-M   'P 1'
#
loop_
_entity.id
_entity.type
_entity.pdbx_description
1 polymer ?
#
loop_
_entity_poly.entity_id
_entity_poly.type
_entity_poly.pdbx_seq_one_letter_code
_entity_poly.pdbx_strand_id
1 'polypeptide(L)'
;MRMCLCVGLIVLALGGPAQAETVPAGCDVLTRAVQVTGYALTVPPAGPEAGWCVLDGAALRSEAPGRPDLTADRLRLRGTADDAGLVSIEVDLAGLRVLPKAGDRALDDRLRSLFRLQTAELRFAVAVDPGTDRLDLRDGVLRLSGGTEVIFSAVGKASGLSAVALLGGSLTGLDVVWRNDGRLLRPVMEMLGERLSGGATGGAAVEAARLALRQLVDNLPDAALTEDTRPELEQLVTALPQGRGRLTLSLMVEDGIGASRLLMAGLSDDPLGPKGLALVLQGARLTALWTPGLAP
;
A
#
# COMPACT_ATOMS: atom_id res chain seq x y z
N MET A 1 -43.39 -56.03 -30.98
CA MET A 1 -43.01 -55.58 -32.33
C MET A 1 -42.45 -54.16 -32.25
N ARG A 2 -41.19 -54.01 -32.67
CA ARG A 2 -40.48 -52.80 -33.16
C ARG A 2 -40.27 -51.56 -32.25
N MET A 3 -38.97 -51.37 -31.97
CA MET A 3 -38.13 -50.15 -32.03
C MET A 3 -38.37 -48.94 -31.10
N CYS A 4 -37.33 -48.63 -30.30
CA CYS A 4 -36.60 -47.34 -30.25
C CYS A 4 -35.24 -47.61 -29.54
N LEU A 5 -34.09 -47.67 -30.22
CA LEU A 5 -33.26 -46.60 -30.82
C LEU A 5 -32.43 -45.80 -29.78
N CYS A 6 -31.12 -46.11 -29.75
CA CYS A 6 -29.92 -45.25 -29.62
C CYS A 6 -29.72 -44.25 -28.46
N VAL A 7 -28.42 -43.94 -28.26
CA VAL A 7 -27.82 -42.79 -27.53
C VAL A 7 -27.56 -43.06 -26.03
N GLY A 8 -26.41 -42.78 -25.42
CA GLY A 8 -25.15 -42.12 -25.80
C GLY A 8 -24.14 -42.37 -24.67
N LEU A 9 -22.84 -42.48 -24.96
CA LEU A 9 -21.89 -41.37 -24.93
C LEU A 9 -21.68 -40.77 -23.51
N ILE A 10 -20.40 -40.61 -23.16
CA ILE A 10 -19.84 -39.77 -22.09
C ILE A 10 -19.59 -40.46 -20.73
N VAL A 11 -18.50 -41.25 -20.67
CA VAL A 11 -17.71 -41.52 -19.45
C VAL A 11 -16.52 -40.53 -19.35
N LEU A 12 -16.71 -39.30 -19.84
CA LEU A 12 -15.70 -38.24 -19.87
C LEU A 12 -16.34 -36.92 -19.40
N ALA A 13 -16.44 -36.68 -18.08
CA ALA A 13 -16.56 -35.31 -17.50
C ALA A 13 -16.83 -35.28 -15.97
N LEU A 14 -16.07 -36.00 -15.13
CA LEU A 14 -16.01 -35.67 -13.69
C LEU A 14 -14.58 -35.46 -13.18
N GLY A 15 -13.63 -35.23 -14.08
CA GLY A 15 -12.38 -34.55 -13.75
C GLY A 15 -12.63 -33.05 -13.75
N GLY A 16 -13.30 -32.53 -12.72
CA GLY A 16 -13.18 -31.11 -12.40
C GLY A 16 -11.70 -30.81 -12.13
N PRO A 17 -11.21 -29.58 -12.37
CA PRO A 17 -9.85 -29.22 -11.97
C PRO A 17 -9.71 -29.57 -10.48
N ALA A 18 -8.73 -30.40 -10.16
CA ALA A 18 -8.34 -30.65 -8.78
C ALA A 18 -8.03 -29.27 -8.19
N GLN A 19 -8.96 -28.73 -7.41
CA GLN A 19 -8.69 -27.51 -6.66
C GLN A 19 -7.56 -27.87 -5.72
N ALA A 20 -6.42 -27.20 -5.88
CA ALA A 20 -5.29 -27.37 -4.99
C ALA A 20 -5.80 -27.19 -3.55
N GLU A 21 -5.62 -28.21 -2.73
CA GLU A 21 -6.12 -28.20 -1.36
C GLU A 21 -5.29 -27.19 -0.58
N THR A 22 -5.89 -26.05 -0.22
CA THR A 22 -5.18 -25.02 0.55
C THR A 22 -5.06 -25.46 2.00
N VAL A 23 -3.85 -25.37 2.55
CA VAL A 23 -3.54 -25.75 3.93
C VAL A 23 -3.08 -24.52 4.73
N PRO A 24 -3.31 -24.47 6.06
CA PRO A 24 -2.76 -23.41 6.90
C PRO A 24 -1.24 -23.34 6.78
N ALA A 25 -0.70 -22.15 6.53
CA ALA A 25 0.74 -21.95 6.38
C ALA A 25 1.46 -21.96 7.74
N GLY A 26 2.65 -22.57 7.78
CA GLY A 26 3.52 -22.57 8.96
C GLY A 26 4.08 -21.18 9.28
N CYS A 27 4.43 -20.95 10.55
CA CYS A 27 5.06 -19.71 11.03
C CYS A 27 6.32 -19.32 10.23
N ASP A 28 7.11 -20.30 9.81
CA ASP A 28 8.34 -20.10 9.03
C ASP A 28 8.07 -19.61 7.60
N VAL A 29 6.96 -20.04 6.99
CA VAL A 29 6.53 -19.58 5.67
C VAL A 29 6.02 -18.14 5.78
N LEU A 30 5.17 -17.87 6.77
CA LEU A 30 4.59 -16.55 7.02
C LEU A 30 5.65 -15.51 7.36
N THR A 31 6.62 -15.84 8.21
CA THR A 31 7.73 -14.93 8.57
C THR A 31 8.64 -14.60 7.38
N ARG A 32 8.90 -15.57 6.50
CA ARG A 32 9.65 -15.34 5.25
C ARG A 32 8.89 -14.43 4.29
N ALA A 33 7.56 -14.56 4.20
CA ALA A 33 6.74 -13.74 3.32
C ALA A 33 6.73 -12.25 3.69
N VAL A 34 6.94 -11.90 4.97
CA VAL A 34 7.01 -10.52 5.45
C VAL A 34 8.43 -9.97 5.57
N GLN A 35 9.44 -10.70 5.08
CA GLN A 35 10.80 -10.17 5.02
C GLN A 35 10.86 -9.00 4.03
N VAL A 36 11.47 -7.90 4.47
CA VAL A 36 11.63 -6.69 3.66
C VAL A 36 13.07 -6.59 3.22
N THR A 37 13.31 -6.44 1.92
CA THR A 37 14.66 -6.28 1.36
C THR A 37 15.40 -5.11 2.01
N GLY A 38 16.61 -5.36 2.51
CA GLY A 38 17.44 -4.37 3.21
C GLY A 38 17.12 -4.20 4.71
N TYR A 39 16.33 -5.10 5.28
CA TYR A 39 16.08 -5.22 6.71
C TYR A 39 16.30 -6.66 7.19
N ALA A 40 17.00 -6.81 8.31
CA ALA A 40 17.07 -8.06 9.04
C ALA A 40 15.90 -8.15 10.03
N LEU A 41 15.00 -9.11 9.78
CA LEU A 41 13.91 -9.42 10.71
C LEU A 41 14.46 -10.22 11.90
N THR A 42 14.43 -9.61 13.07
CA THR A 42 14.69 -10.27 14.35
C THR A 42 13.35 -10.55 15.01
N VAL A 43 13.08 -11.82 15.25
CA VAL A 43 11.86 -12.29 15.90
C VAL A 43 12.24 -13.20 17.06
N PRO A 44 11.78 -12.93 18.30
CA PRO A 44 11.87 -13.90 19.37
C PRO A 44 10.97 -15.12 19.06
N PRO A 45 11.17 -16.27 19.75
CA PRO A 45 10.45 -17.50 19.43
C PRO A 45 8.94 -17.28 19.43
N ALA A 46 8.34 -17.50 18.26
CA ALA A 46 6.92 -17.35 18.00
C ALA A 46 6.13 -18.51 18.64
N GLY A 47 5.01 -18.19 19.28
CA GLY A 47 4.04 -19.19 19.72
C GLY A 47 2.83 -19.20 18.78
N PRO A 48 2.29 -20.37 18.38
CA PRO A 48 0.99 -20.41 17.74
C PRO A 48 -0.09 -20.05 18.76
N GLU A 49 -0.93 -19.05 18.46
CA GLU A 49 -2.05 -18.62 19.30
C GLU A 49 -3.32 -18.55 18.45
N ALA A 50 -4.28 -19.45 18.71
CA ALA A 50 -5.58 -19.47 18.03
C ALA A 50 -5.48 -19.42 16.48
N GLY A 51 -4.53 -20.15 15.90
CA GLY A 51 -4.30 -20.19 14.44
C GLY A 51 -3.51 -19.00 13.87
N TRP A 52 -2.95 -18.15 14.74
CA TRP A 52 -2.01 -17.10 14.37
C TRP A 52 -0.59 -17.47 14.75
N CYS A 53 0.35 -17.07 13.92
CA CYS A 53 1.75 -16.95 14.29
C CYS A 53 1.96 -15.62 15.01
N VAL A 54 2.27 -15.64 16.30
CA VAL A 54 2.45 -14.42 17.10
C VAL A 54 3.94 -14.18 17.39
N LEU A 55 4.38 -12.96 17.10
CA LEU A 55 5.76 -12.48 17.16
C LEU A 55 5.79 -11.20 18.02
N ASP A 56 5.92 -11.37 19.33
CA ASP A 56 5.99 -10.23 20.26
C ASP A 56 7.37 -9.57 20.21
N GLY A 57 7.44 -8.24 20.14
CA GLY A 57 8.73 -7.53 20.08
C GLY A 57 9.50 -7.74 18.78
N ALA A 58 8.82 -8.01 17.66
CA ALA A 58 9.45 -8.13 16.35
C ALA A 58 10.19 -6.84 15.96
N ALA A 59 11.40 -6.98 15.42
CA ALA A 59 12.22 -5.85 15.00
C ALA A 59 12.76 -6.04 13.58
N LEU A 60 12.62 -5.03 12.73
CA LEU A 60 13.28 -4.93 11.44
C LEU A 60 14.46 -3.98 11.60
N ARG A 61 15.68 -4.53 11.58
CA ARG A 61 16.90 -3.72 11.68
C ARG A 61 17.44 -3.46 10.28
N SER A 62 17.61 -2.19 9.91
CA SER A 62 18.16 -1.90 8.60
C SER A 62 19.67 -2.16 8.60
N GLU A 63 20.21 -2.68 7.51
CA GLU A 63 21.66 -2.81 7.33
C GLU A 63 22.29 -1.54 6.75
N ALA A 64 21.50 -0.69 6.10
CA ALA A 64 21.98 0.52 5.44
C ALA A 64 22.12 1.71 6.41
N PRO A 65 23.15 2.56 6.23
CA PRO A 65 23.19 3.87 6.88
C PRO A 65 22.07 4.75 6.32
N GLY A 66 21.40 5.52 7.18
CA GLY A 66 20.32 6.43 6.78
C GLY A 66 18.91 5.82 6.69
N ARG A 67 18.74 4.56 7.11
CA ARG A 67 17.43 3.91 7.23
C ARG A 67 17.11 3.66 8.71
N PRO A 68 15.89 4.02 9.17
CA PRO A 68 15.50 3.78 10.56
C PRO A 68 15.30 2.29 10.81
N ASP A 69 15.48 1.87 12.05
CA ASP A 69 15.01 0.55 12.50
C ASP A 69 13.51 0.63 12.80
N LEU A 70 12.80 -0.49 12.68
CA LEU A 70 11.38 -0.58 13.02
C LEU A 70 11.20 -1.63 14.10
N THR A 71 10.36 -1.34 15.08
CA THR A 71 10.00 -2.30 16.14
C THR A 71 8.50 -2.36 16.27
N ALA A 72 7.93 -3.54 16.43
CA ALA A 72 6.53 -3.75 16.75
C ALA A 72 6.41 -4.37 18.13
N ASP A 73 5.45 -3.89 18.94
CA ASP A 73 5.17 -4.50 20.23
C ASP A 73 4.59 -5.92 20.02
N ARG A 74 3.73 -6.09 19.00
CA ARG A 74 3.17 -7.39 18.62
C ARG A 74 2.91 -7.48 17.12
N LEU A 75 3.37 -8.55 16.48
CA LEU A 75 3.06 -8.89 15.09
C LEU A 75 2.36 -10.25 15.06
N ARG A 76 1.20 -10.31 14.39
CA ARG A 76 0.43 -11.54 14.18
C ARG A 76 0.31 -11.79 12.69
N LEU A 77 0.60 -13.02 12.29
CA LEU A 77 0.50 -13.46 10.91
C LEU A 77 -0.40 -14.69 10.83
N ARG A 78 -1.26 -14.74 9.82
CA ARG A 78 -2.07 -15.92 9.49
C ARG A 78 -2.13 -16.04 7.98
N GLY A 79 -2.21 -17.25 7.45
CA GLY A 79 -2.31 -17.41 6.00
C GLY A 79 -2.50 -18.85 5.59
N THR A 80 -2.75 -19.02 4.30
CA THR A 80 -2.89 -20.32 3.66
C THR A 80 -1.92 -20.45 2.50
N ALA A 81 -1.47 -21.67 2.26
CA ALA A 81 -0.58 -22.02 1.17
C ALA A 81 -1.15 -23.22 0.40
N ASP A 82 -0.75 -23.34 -0.86
CA ASP A 82 -0.93 -24.51 -1.72
C ASP A 82 0.43 -25.03 -2.20
N ASP A 83 0.42 -25.93 -3.17
CA ASP A 83 1.64 -26.50 -3.77
C ASP A 83 2.52 -25.45 -4.47
N ALA A 84 1.95 -24.34 -4.93
CA ALA A 84 2.65 -23.25 -5.62
C ALA A 84 3.20 -22.20 -4.64
N GLY A 85 2.65 -22.13 -3.42
CA GLY A 85 3.17 -21.32 -2.33
C GLY A 85 2.08 -20.61 -1.55
N LEU A 86 2.40 -19.44 -1.00
CA LEU A 86 1.45 -18.66 -0.22
C LEU A 86 0.37 -18.05 -1.12
N VAL A 87 -0.90 -18.35 -0.81
CA VAL A 87 -2.06 -17.83 -1.54
C VAL A 87 -2.86 -16.80 -0.74
N SER A 88 -2.71 -16.78 0.59
CA SER A 88 -3.26 -15.73 1.43
C SER A 88 -2.37 -15.38 2.63
N ILE A 89 -2.40 -14.12 3.05
CA ILE A 89 -1.77 -13.65 4.27
C ILE A 89 -2.60 -12.54 4.91
N GLU A 90 -2.83 -12.64 6.21
CA GLU A 90 -3.33 -11.58 7.08
C GLU A 90 -2.21 -11.15 8.02
N VAL A 91 -2.01 -9.85 8.08
CA VAL A 91 -1.00 -9.19 8.92
C VAL A 91 -1.72 -8.27 9.88
N ASP A 92 -1.43 -8.41 11.16
CA ASP A 92 -1.89 -7.54 12.23
C ASP A 92 -0.68 -7.13 13.09
N LEU A 93 -0.33 -5.85 13.02
CA LEU A 93 0.85 -5.28 13.64
C LEU A 93 0.42 -4.17 14.58
N ALA A 94 0.71 -4.33 15.86
CA ALA A 94 0.41 -3.36 16.91
C ALA A 94 1.69 -2.74 17.50
N GLY A 95 1.60 -1.46 17.85
CA GLY A 95 2.69 -0.74 18.52
C GLY A 95 3.94 -0.56 17.64
N LEU A 96 3.78 -0.41 16.33
CA LEU A 96 4.89 -0.07 15.42
C LEU A 96 5.53 1.24 15.85
N ARG A 97 6.85 1.24 15.98
CA ARG A 97 7.66 2.43 16.24
C ARG A 97 8.78 2.50 15.24
N VAL A 98 9.03 3.71 14.76
CA VAL A 98 10.19 4.03 13.93
C VAL A 98 11.30 4.49 14.87
N LEU A 99 12.45 3.85 14.80
CA LEU A 99 13.64 4.13 15.60
C LEU A 99 14.75 4.64 14.69
N PRO A 100 14.88 5.97 14.53
CA PRO A 100 15.94 6.54 13.72
C PRO A 100 17.30 6.29 14.37
N LYS A 101 18.29 5.93 13.56
CA LYS A 101 19.64 5.66 14.06
C LYS A 101 20.34 6.96 14.47
N ALA A 102 21.19 6.87 15.50
CA ALA A 102 21.99 8.00 15.95
C ALA A 102 22.93 8.48 14.83
N GLY A 103 22.97 9.79 14.57
CA GLY A 103 23.81 10.39 13.54
C GLY A 103 23.23 10.38 12.12
N ASP A 104 21.99 9.93 11.94
CA ASP A 104 21.31 9.98 10.64
C ASP A 104 20.96 11.43 10.26
N ARG A 105 21.82 12.06 9.47
CA ARG A 105 21.63 13.43 8.95
C ARG A 105 20.50 13.52 7.91
N ALA A 106 19.99 12.40 7.40
CA ALA A 106 18.94 12.40 6.38
C ALA A 106 17.54 12.62 6.98
N LEU A 107 17.38 12.40 8.29
CA LEU A 107 16.15 12.66 9.02
C LEU A 107 16.34 13.89 9.93
N ASP A 108 15.58 14.95 9.67
CA ASP A 108 15.54 16.16 10.50
C ASP A 108 15.26 15.79 11.97
N ASP A 109 15.95 16.45 12.91
CA ASP A 109 15.80 16.25 14.35
C ASP A 109 14.34 16.38 14.83
N ARG A 110 13.54 17.26 14.19
CA ARG A 110 12.11 17.44 14.44
C ARG A 110 11.32 16.21 14.03
N LEU A 111 11.55 15.68 12.83
CA LEU A 111 10.91 14.44 12.38
C LEU A 111 11.31 13.26 13.27
N ARG A 112 12.57 13.21 13.68
CA ARG A 112 13.05 12.21 14.64
C ARG A 112 12.25 12.27 15.95
N SER A 113 12.00 13.47 16.47
CA SER A 113 11.22 13.66 17.70
C SER A 113 9.76 13.25 17.53
N LEU A 114 9.15 13.51 16.38
CA LEU A 114 7.77 13.16 16.09
C LEU A 114 7.61 11.65 15.96
N PHE A 115 8.43 11.01 15.14
CA PHE A 115 8.36 9.56 14.94
C PHE A 115 8.67 8.77 16.21
N ARG A 116 9.55 9.28 17.09
CA ARG A 116 9.86 8.63 18.37
C ARG A 116 8.67 8.57 19.33
N LEU A 117 7.76 9.55 19.24
CA LEU A 117 6.57 9.63 20.11
C LEU A 117 5.34 8.98 19.49
N GLN A 118 5.39 8.63 18.21
CA GLN A 118 4.27 8.01 17.52
C GLN A 118 4.38 6.49 17.55
N THR A 119 3.28 5.85 17.92
CA THR A 119 3.05 4.44 17.60
C THR A 119 2.10 4.32 16.42
N ALA A 120 2.22 3.24 15.66
CA ALA A 120 1.28 2.90 14.61
C ALA A 120 0.73 1.48 14.76
N GLU A 121 -0.49 1.30 14.27
CA GLU A 121 -1.11 -0.01 14.08
C GLU A 121 -1.31 -0.21 12.58
N LEU A 122 -0.99 -1.39 12.08
CA LEU A 122 -1.18 -1.77 10.68
C LEU A 122 -1.88 -3.11 10.63
N ARG A 123 -3.02 -3.16 9.95
CA ARG A 123 -3.73 -4.39 9.63
C ARG A 123 -4.04 -4.45 8.15
N PHE A 124 -3.90 -5.61 7.53
CA PHE A 124 -4.41 -5.88 6.18
C PHE A 124 -4.49 -7.38 5.92
N ALA A 125 -5.30 -7.77 4.95
CA ALA A 125 -5.33 -9.12 4.39
C ALA A 125 -5.08 -9.06 2.89
N VAL A 126 -4.29 -9.99 2.37
CA VAL A 126 -4.05 -10.16 0.92
C VAL A 126 -4.34 -11.61 0.56
N ALA A 127 -5.05 -11.82 -0.54
CA ALA A 127 -5.28 -13.14 -1.11
C ALA A 127 -5.14 -13.10 -2.63
N VAL A 128 -4.69 -14.21 -3.21
CA VAL A 128 -4.70 -14.47 -4.65
C VAL A 128 -5.67 -15.62 -4.90
N ASP A 129 -6.59 -15.43 -5.85
CA ASP A 129 -7.41 -16.52 -6.39
C ASP A 129 -6.64 -17.24 -7.50
N PRO A 130 -6.21 -18.50 -7.30
CA PRO A 130 -5.41 -19.23 -8.28
C PRO A 130 -6.19 -19.57 -9.56
N GLY A 131 -7.53 -19.51 -9.55
CA GLY A 131 -8.34 -19.75 -10.73
C GLY A 131 -8.46 -18.54 -11.66
N THR A 132 -8.23 -17.34 -11.14
CA THR A 132 -8.45 -16.08 -11.88
C THR A 132 -7.25 -15.13 -11.87
N ASP A 133 -6.15 -15.51 -11.21
CA ASP A 133 -4.99 -14.65 -10.90
C ASP A 133 -5.38 -13.34 -10.22
N ARG A 134 -6.55 -13.28 -9.58
CA ARG A 134 -7.05 -12.06 -8.95
C ARG A 134 -6.38 -11.87 -7.60
N LEU A 135 -5.62 -10.79 -7.46
CA LEU A 135 -5.09 -10.29 -6.20
C LEU A 135 -6.15 -9.41 -5.54
N ASP A 136 -6.41 -9.63 -4.25
CA ASP A 136 -7.34 -8.84 -3.47
C ASP A 136 -6.72 -8.48 -2.12
N LEU A 137 -6.54 -7.18 -1.88
CA LEU A 137 -6.07 -6.59 -0.63
C LEU A 137 -7.26 -5.91 0.05
N ARG A 138 -7.59 -6.35 1.25
CA ARG A 138 -8.73 -5.87 2.05
C ARG A 138 -8.33 -5.53 3.46
N ASP A 139 -9.26 -4.87 4.14
CA ASP A 139 -9.16 -4.51 5.55
C ASP A 139 -7.86 -3.76 5.89
N GLY A 140 -7.29 -3.06 4.90
CA GLY A 140 -6.08 -2.28 5.04
C GLY A 140 -6.37 -1.09 5.94
N VAL A 141 -5.72 -1.02 7.10
CA VAL A 141 -5.86 0.06 8.06
C VAL A 141 -4.49 0.37 8.66
N LEU A 142 -4.05 1.61 8.52
CA LEU A 142 -2.91 2.19 9.21
C LEU A 142 -3.41 3.29 10.14
N ARG A 143 -3.23 3.13 11.45
CA ARG A 143 -3.57 4.14 12.45
C ARG A 143 -2.31 4.66 13.11
N LEU A 144 -2.20 5.97 13.24
CA LEU A 144 -1.16 6.62 14.04
C LEU A 144 -1.75 7.07 15.38
N SER A 145 -0.98 6.97 16.46
CA SER A 145 -1.39 7.41 17.79
C SER A 145 -1.84 8.88 17.87
N GLY A 146 -1.41 9.72 16.92
CA GLY A 146 -1.85 11.12 16.80
C GLY A 146 -3.33 11.29 16.40
N GLY A 147 -3.93 10.30 15.74
CA GLY A 147 -5.31 10.35 15.24
C GLY A 147 -5.44 10.27 13.72
N THR A 148 -4.33 10.33 12.98
CA THR A 148 -4.31 10.08 11.53
C THR A 148 -4.57 8.61 11.23
N GLU A 149 -5.48 8.35 10.30
CA GLU A 149 -5.86 7.01 9.86
C GLU A 149 -5.86 6.93 8.34
N VAL A 150 -5.33 5.85 7.78
CA VAL A 150 -5.45 5.50 6.36
C VAL A 150 -6.12 4.15 6.27
N ILE A 151 -7.25 4.08 5.58
CA ILE A 151 -7.93 2.84 5.23
C ILE A 151 -7.69 2.62 3.74
N PHE A 152 -7.35 1.40 3.34
CA PHE A 152 -7.05 1.10 1.95
C PHE A 152 -7.49 -0.31 1.55
N SER A 153 -7.88 -0.44 0.29
CA SER A 153 -8.10 -1.72 -0.37
C SER A 153 -7.58 -1.64 -1.79
N ALA A 154 -7.14 -2.77 -2.33
CA ALA A 154 -6.64 -2.82 -3.70
C ALA A 154 -7.05 -4.13 -4.36
N VAL A 155 -7.26 -4.07 -5.66
CA VAL A 155 -7.49 -5.23 -6.50
C VAL A 155 -6.51 -5.21 -7.66
N GLY A 156 -6.08 -6.38 -8.08
CA GLY A 156 -5.10 -6.51 -9.14
C GLY A 156 -5.05 -7.91 -9.73
N LYS A 157 -4.03 -8.13 -10.54
CA LYS A 157 -3.66 -9.42 -11.10
C LYS A 157 -2.30 -9.82 -10.60
N ALA A 158 -2.14 -11.03 -10.11
CA ALA A 158 -0.85 -11.62 -9.74
C ALA A 158 -0.98 -13.14 -9.74
N SER A 159 0.08 -13.83 -10.17
CA SER A 159 0.13 -15.30 -10.16
C SER A 159 0.42 -15.90 -8.78
N GLY A 160 0.58 -15.06 -7.74
CA GLY A 160 0.88 -15.49 -6.37
C GLY A 160 1.39 -14.33 -5.50
N LEU A 161 1.68 -14.62 -4.22
CA LEU A 161 2.12 -13.63 -3.23
C LEU A 161 3.64 -13.51 -3.08
N SER A 162 4.43 -14.24 -3.87
CA SER A 162 5.89 -14.05 -3.87
C SER A 162 6.26 -12.69 -4.45
N ALA A 163 7.40 -12.11 -4.03
CA ALA A 163 7.87 -10.83 -4.54
C ALA A 163 7.97 -10.80 -6.08
N VAL A 164 8.42 -11.91 -6.69
CA VAL A 164 8.51 -12.03 -8.16
C VAL A 164 7.13 -12.07 -8.81
N ALA A 165 6.18 -12.81 -8.25
CA ALA A 165 4.82 -12.89 -8.77
C ALA A 165 4.08 -11.55 -8.69
N LEU A 166 4.25 -10.83 -7.57
CA LEU A 166 3.69 -9.49 -7.40
C LEU A 166 4.31 -8.47 -8.37
N LEU A 167 5.63 -8.54 -8.62
CA LEU A 167 6.29 -7.68 -9.60
C LEU A 167 5.83 -7.94 -11.04
N GLY A 168 5.45 -9.18 -11.36
CA GLY A 168 4.85 -9.54 -12.65
C GLY A 168 3.38 -9.15 -12.78
N GLY A 169 2.74 -8.73 -11.67
CA GLY A 169 1.34 -8.38 -11.60
C GLY A 169 0.98 -6.98 -12.08
N SER A 170 -0.29 -6.63 -11.92
CA SER A 170 -0.80 -5.29 -12.18
C SER A 170 -1.89 -4.86 -11.19
N LEU A 171 -1.92 -3.57 -10.85
CA LEU A 171 -2.96 -2.96 -10.02
C LEU A 171 -4.11 -2.50 -10.90
N THR A 172 -5.32 -3.02 -10.69
CA THR A 172 -6.52 -2.65 -11.47
C THR A 172 -7.48 -1.77 -10.68
N GLY A 173 -7.38 -1.76 -9.35
CA GLY A 173 -8.18 -0.90 -8.50
C GLY A 173 -7.49 -0.57 -7.18
N LEU A 174 -7.67 0.65 -6.69
CA LEU A 174 -7.17 1.11 -5.40
C LEU A 174 -8.16 2.09 -4.80
N ASP A 175 -8.61 1.81 -3.58
CA ASP A 175 -9.39 2.74 -2.78
C ASP A 175 -8.58 3.14 -1.56
N VAL A 176 -8.55 4.44 -1.27
CA VAL A 176 -7.86 4.99 -0.10
C VAL A 176 -8.77 6.00 0.56
N VAL A 177 -9.00 5.82 1.86
CA VAL A 177 -9.61 6.82 2.73
C VAL A 177 -8.55 7.29 3.71
N TRP A 178 -8.16 8.56 3.60
CA TRP A 178 -7.23 9.18 4.51
C TRP A 178 -7.94 10.18 5.41
N ARG A 179 -7.87 9.97 6.72
CA ARG A 179 -8.35 10.89 7.75
C ARG A 179 -7.17 11.60 8.37
N ASN A 180 -7.12 12.92 8.21
CA ASN A 180 -6.06 13.76 8.74
C ASN A 180 -6.51 14.52 9.99
N ASP A 181 -5.68 14.45 11.03
CA ASP A 181 -5.89 15.18 12.29
C ASP A 181 -5.30 16.60 12.29
N GLY A 182 -4.52 16.95 11.25
CA GLY A 182 -3.86 18.25 11.08
C GLY A 182 -2.55 18.43 11.87
N ARG A 183 -2.14 17.46 12.69
CA ARG A 183 -1.03 17.61 13.64
C ARG A 183 0.31 17.15 13.09
N LEU A 184 0.29 16.13 12.23
CA LEU A 184 1.49 15.43 11.80
C LEU A 184 2.06 15.92 10.47
N LEU A 185 1.29 16.69 9.69
CA LEU A 185 1.67 16.99 8.30
C LEU A 185 2.65 18.14 8.14
N ARG A 186 2.60 19.17 8.99
CA ARG A 186 3.49 20.33 8.81
C ARG A 186 4.97 19.93 8.76
N PRO A 187 5.50 19.12 9.69
CA PRO A 187 6.90 18.71 9.67
C PRO A 187 7.24 17.84 8.45
N VAL A 188 6.30 17.03 7.98
CA VAL A 188 6.45 16.24 6.75
C VAL A 188 6.54 17.16 5.54
N MET A 189 5.70 18.19 5.46
CA MET A 189 5.72 19.15 4.36
C MET A 189 6.95 20.06 4.37
N GLU A 190 7.42 20.48 5.55
CA GLU A 190 8.69 21.21 5.68
C GLU A 190 9.84 20.37 5.10
N MET A 191 9.95 19.09 5.48
CA MET A 191 10.98 18.19 4.94
C MET A 191 10.86 17.94 3.43
N LEU A 192 9.64 17.76 2.92
CA LEU A 192 9.43 17.61 1.47
C LEU A 192 9.85 18.88 0.73
N GLY A 193 9.47 20.06 1.24
CA GLY A 193 9.80 21.35 0.66
C GLY A 193 11.29 21.65 0.61
N GLU A 194 12.02 21.33 1.68
CA GLU A 194 13.48 21.47 1.77
C GLU A 194 14.21 20.65 0.71
N ARG A 195 13.68 19.46 0.38
CA ARG A 195 14.23 18.59 -0.68
C ARG A 195 13.92 19.10 -2.09
N LEU A 196 12.77 19.76 -2.25
CA LEU A 196 12.31 20.29 -3.54
C LEU A 196 12.93 21.65 -3.88
N SER A 197 13.25 22.46 -2.87
CA SER A 197 13.76 23.82 -3.05
C SER A 197 14.96 24.05 -2.14
N GLY A 198 16.15 24.13 -2.75
CA GLY A 198 17.40 24.35 -2.03
C GLY A 198 17.37 25.64 -1.20
N GLY A 199 17.55 25.50 0.12
CA GLY A 199 17.58 26.62 1.06
C GLY A 199 16.22 27.08 1.59
N ALA A 200 15.10 26.50 1.13
CA ALA A 200 13.80 26.75 1.72
C ALA A 200 13.75 26.17 3.14
N THR A 201 13.19 26.88 4.11
CA THR A 201 13.02 26.39 5.49
C THR A 201 11.67 26.84 6.06
N GLY A 202 11.14 26.10 7.04
CA GLY A 202 9.90 26.46 7.73
C GLY A 202 8.74 26.72 6.78
N GLY A 203 8.09 27.88 6.89
CA GLY A 203 6.94 28.23 6.03
C GLY A 203 7.25 28.23 4.53
N ALA A 204 8.46 28.64 4.12
CA ALA A 204 8.85 28.63 2.70
C ALA A 204 8.96 27.19 2.16
N ALA A 205 9.42 26.25 2.99
CA ALA A 205 9.46 24.84 2.63
C ALA A 205 8.05 24.26 2.51
N VAL A 206 7.14 24.59 3.44
CA VAL A 206 5.73 24.19 3.34
C VAL A 206 5.12 24.66 2.01
N GLU A 207 5.34 25.91 1.61
CA GLU A 207 4.83 26.43 0.33
C GLU A 207 5.48 25.77 -0.89
N ALA A 208 6.77 25.42 -0.83
CA ALA A 208 7.43 24.65 -1.88
C ALA A 208 6.79 23.25 -2.05
N ALA A 209 6.48 22.57 -0.94
CA ALA A 209 5.77 21.29 -0.98
C ALA A 209 4.35 21.44 -1.55
N ARG A 210 3.62 22.50 -1.17
CA ARG A 210 2.28 22.80 -1.73
C ARG A 210 2.35 23.07 -3.22
N LEU A 211 3.34 23.83 -3.67
CA LEU A 211 3.54 24.12 -5.08
C LEU A 211 3.78 22.83 -5.88
N ALA A 212 4.64 21.93 -5.40
CA ALA A 212 4.88 20.65 -6.04
C ALA A 212 3.61 19.77 -6.07
N LEU A 213 2.80 19.77 -4.99
CA LEU A 213 1.52 19.07 -4.98
C LEU A 213 0.53 19.67 -5.99
N ARG A 214 0.45 21.01 -6.11
CA ARG A 214 -0.38 21.66 -7.15
C ARG A 214 0.08 21.28 -8.54
N GLN A 215 1.38 21.33 -8.81
CA GLN A 215 1.95 20.89 -10.09
C GLN A 215 1.62 19.43 -10.40
N LEU A 216 1.66 18.55 -9.41
CA LEU A 216 1.26 17.15 -9.59
C LEU A 216 -0.23 17.05 -9.99
N VAL A 217 -1.11 17.80 -9.32
CA VAL A 217 -2.54 17.85 -9.68
C VAL A 217 -2.72 18.39 -11.09
N ASP A 218 -2.03 19.48 -11.45
CA ASP A 218 -2.08 20.10 -12.78
C ASP A 218 -1.59 19.13 -13.88
N ASN A 219 -0.61 18.29 -13.57
CA ASN A 219 -0.06 17.29 -14.50
C ASN A 219 -0.96 16.05 -14.67
N LEU A 220 -1.99 15.85 -13.83
CA LEU A 220 -2.90 14.72 -13.98
C LEU A 220 -3.65 14.82 -15.32
N PRO A 221 -3.76 13.73 -16.09
CA PRO A 221 -4.45 13.74 -17.37
C PRO A 221 -5.96 13.89 -17.18
N ASP A 222 -6.57 14.89 -17.82
CA ASP A 222 -8.02 15.16 -17.70
C ASP A 222 -8.88 13.95 -18.05
N ALA A 223 -8.44 13.13 -19.01
CA ALA A 223 -9.13 11.90 -19.41
C ALA A 223 -9.26 10.87 -18.26
N ALA A 224 -8.41 10.95 -17.24
CA ALA A 224 -8.49 10.07 -16.07
C ALA A 224 -9.32 10.65 -14.93
N LEU A 225 -9.67 11.94 -14.95
CA LEU A 225 -10.36 12.61 -13.85
C LEU A 225 -11.87 12.65 -14.08
N THR A 226 -12.65 12.50 -13.01
CA THR A 226 -14.05 12.92 -13.04
C THR A 226 -14.17 14.43 -12.85
N GLU A 227 -15.33 15.00 -13.21
CA GLU A 227 -15.59 16.45 -13.18
C GLU A 227 -15.19 17.12 -11.84
N ASP A 228 -15.54 16.49 -10.72
CA ASP A 228 -15.27 17.06 -9.38
C ASP A 228 -13.86 16.77 -8.85
N THR A 229 -13.11 15.84 -9.46
CA THR A 229 -11.86 15.33 -8.86
C THR A 229 -10.78 16.38 -8.75
N ARG A 230 -10.56 17.17 -9.81
CA ARG A 230 -9.52 18.21 -9.82
C ARG A 230 -9.79 19.30 -8.77
N PRO A 231 -11.00 19.92 -8.71
CA PRO A 231 -11.34 20.86 -7.66
C PRO A 231 -11.15 20.31 -6.23
N GLU A 232 -11.51 19.05 -5.98
CA GLU A 232 -11.37 18.41 -4.66
C GLU A 232 -9.90 18.25 -4.25
N LEU A 233 -9.02 17.87 -5.19
CA LEU A 233 -7.58 17.80 -4.96
C LEU A 233 -6.96 19.18 -4.73
N GLU A 234 -7.38 20.20 -5.47
CA GLU A 234 -6.93 21.58 -5.27
C GLU A 234 -7.33 22.14 -3.89
N GLN A 235 -8.57 21.84 -3.45
CA GLN A 235 -9.05 22.18 -2.12
C GLN A 235 -8.24 21.49 -1.03
N LEU A 236 -7.93 20.20 -1.20
CA LEU A 236 -7.04 19.47 -0.30
C LEU A 236 -5.68 20.16 -0.17
N VAL A 237 -5.00 20.45 -1.30
CA VAL A 237 -3.68 21.11 -1.28
C VAL A 237 -3.75 22.50 -0.63
N THR A 238 -4.89 23.18 -0.78
CA THR A 238 -5.18 24.46 -0.12
C THR A 238 -5.48 24.32 1.38
N ALA A 239 -5.93 23.17 1.85
CA ALA A 239 -6.12 22.92 3.27
C ALA A 239 -4.81 22.57 3.98
N LEU A 240 -3.85 21.94 3.30
CA LEU A 240 -2.55 21.57 3.85
C LEU A 240 -1.71 22.77 4.34
N PRO A 241 -0.89 22.65 5.41
CA PRO A 241 -0.62 21.45 6.21
C PRO A 241 -1.62 21.22 7.36
N GLN A 242 -2.42 22.23 7.73
CA GLN A 242 -3.29 22.19 8.91
C GLN A 242 -4.66 21.56 8.63
N GLY A 243 -4.96 21.25 7.36
CA GLY A 243 -6.25 20.80 6.88
C GLY A 243 -6.68 19.51 7.54
N ARG A 244 -7.53 19.60 8.57
CA ARG A 244 -8.24 18.46 9.13
C ARG A 244 -9.31 18.04 8.16
N GLY A 245 -9.56 16.73 8.05
CA GLY A 245 -10.61 16.25 7.16
C GLY A 245 -10.41 14.82 6.70
N ARG A 246 -11.19 14.44 5.71
CA ARG A 246 -11.19 13.12 5.11
C ARG A 246 -11.04 13.26 3.60
N LEU A 247 -9.97 12.67 3.08
CA LEU A 247 -9.81 12.42 1.65
C LEU A 247 -10.29 11.01 1.34
N THR A 248 -11.11 10.87 0.30
CA THR A 248 -11.44 9.57 -0.32
C THR A 248 -10.91 9.61 -1.74
N LEU A 249 -10.09 8.62 -2.10
CA LEU A 249 -9.56 8.41 -3.44
C LEU A 249 -9.98 7.03 -3.93
N SER A 250 -10.44 6.94 -5.17
CA SER A 250 -10.65 5.66 -5.85
C SER A 250 -10.01 5.73 -7.22
N LEU A 251 -9.21 4.72 -7.54
CA LEU A 251 -8.55 4.55 -8.83
C LEU A 251 -9.02 3.23 -9.42
N MET A 252 -9.51 3.25 -10.65
CA MET A 252 -9.86 2.05 -11.42
C MET A 252 -9.13 2.10 -12.76
N VAL A 253 -8.48 1.01 -13.16
CA VAL A 253 -7.67 0.94 -14.39
C VAL A 253 -8.00 -0.37 -15.12
N GLU A 254 -8.53 -0.27 -16.33
CA GLU A 254 -9.03 -1.45 -17.08
C GLU A 254 -7.91 -2.48 -17.38
N ASP A 255 -6.79 -2.00 -17.91
CA ASP A 255 -5.63 -2.84 -18.26
C ASP A 255 -4.65 -3.06 -17.09
N GLY A 256 -4.88 -2.36 -15.98
CA GLY A 256 -4.02 -2.32 -14.81
C GLY A 256 -2.73 -1.50 -14.96
N ILE A 257 -2.08 -1.26 -13.83
CA ILE A 257 -0.78 -0.60 -13.69
C ILE A 257 0.23 -1.66 -13.22
N GLY A 258 1.02 -2.19 -14.15
CA GLY A 258 2.08 -3.15 -13.87
C GLY A 258 3.49 -2.54 -13.91
N ALA A 259 4.50 -3.35 -13.59
CA ALA A 259 5.89 -2.91 -13.53
C ALA A 259 6.43 -2.34 -14.85
N SER A 260 6.02 -2.90 -16.00
CA SER A 260 6.43 -2.41 -17.33
C SER A 260 5.99 -0.97 -17.57
N ARG A 261 4.76 -0.64 -17.14
CA ARG A 261 4.19 0.70 -17.27
C ARG A 261 4.88 1.72 -16.37
N LEU A 262 5.15 1.32 -15.13
CA LEU A 262 5.94 2.13 -14.20
C LEU A 262 7.38 2.33 -14.70
N LEU A 263 7.99 1.31 -15.28
CA LEU A 263 9.32 1.41 -15.88
C LEU A 263 9.34 2.39 -17.05
N MET A 264 8.37 2.29 -17.97
CA MET A 264 8.27 3.23 -19.10
C MET A 264 8.09 4.67 -18.64
N ALA A 265 7.29 4.89 -17.58
CA ALA A 265 7.14 6.22 -17.00
C ALA A 265 8.42 6.70 -16.31
N GLY A 266 9.11 5.83 -15.58
CA GLY A 266 10.37 6.15 -14.90
C GLY A 266 11.54 6.42 -15.85
N LEU A 267 11.45 5.98 -17.11
CA LEU A 267 12.42 6.29 -18.17
C LEU A 267 12.15 7.62 -18.87
N SER A 268 11.05 8.33 -18.55
CA SER A 268 10.83 9.67 -19.07
C SER A 268 11.71 10.69 -18.34
N ASP A 269 12.05 11.78 -19.03
CA ASP A 269 12.81 12.89 -18.43
C ASP A 269 12.09 13.53 -17.22
N ASP A 270 10.77 13.40 -17.18
CA ASP A 270 9.90 13.87 -16.09
C ASP A 270 8.77 12.85 -15.82
N PRO A 271 8.97 11.90 -14.89
CA PRO A 271 7.99 10.84 -14.61
C PRO A 271 6.72 11.36 -13.92
N LEU A 272 6.81 12.50 -13.24
CA LEU A 272 5.68 13.18 -12.60
C LEU A 272 5.11 14.30 -13.48
N GLY A 273 5.68 14.50 -14.67
CA GLY A 273 5.19 15.42 -15.68
C GLY A 273 3.94 14.89 -16.39
N PRO A 274 3.26 15.74 -17.19
CA PRO A 274 2.01 15.38 -17.86
C PRO A 274 2.12 14.11 -18.72
N LYS A 275 3.25 13.94 -19.43
CA LYS A 275 3.48 12.75 -20.28
C LYS A 275 3.70 11.48 -19.48
N GLY A 276 4.48 11.56 -18.39
CA GLY A 276 4.74 10.42 -17.51
C GLY A 276 3.46 9.94 -16.85
N LEU A 277 2.69 10.85 -16.26
CA LEU A 277 1.41 10.53 -15.63
C LEU A 277 0.36 10.06 -16.63
N ALA A 278 0.28 10.66 -17.83
CA ALA A 278 -0.60 10.16 -18.89
C ALA A 278 -0.28 8.71 -19.27
N LEU A 279 1.01 8.36 -19.35
CA LEU A 279 1.42 6.98 -19.62
C LEU A 279 1.01 6.04 -18.47
N VAL A 280 1.17 6.44 -17.21
CA VAL A 280 0.79 5.63 -16.03
C VAL A 280 -0.73 5.52 -15.85
N LEU A 281 -1.50 6.53 -16.25
CA LEU A 281 -2.94 6.64 -16.00
C LEU A 281 -3.83 6.53 -17.25
N GLN A 282 -3.28 6.26 -18.43
CA GLN A 282 -4.04 5.80 -19.60
C GLN A 282 -5.06 4.70 -19.24
N GLY A 283 -6.33 4.90 -19.61
CA GLY A 283 -7.42 3.97 -19.28
C GLY A 283 -7.79 3.91 -17.79
N ALA A 284 -7.27 4.83 -16.98
CA ALA A 284 -7.63 4.95 -15.57
C ALA A 284 -8.82 5.89 -15.38
N ARG A 285 -9.53 5.70 -14.27
CA ARG A 285 -10.52 6.62 -13.72
C ARG A 285 -10.16 6.87 -12.27
N LEU A 286 -9.88 8.12 -11.94
CA LEU A 286 -9.57 8.61 -10.61
C LEU A 286 -10.73 9.46 -10.12
N THR A 287 -11.22 9.13 -8.94
CA THR A 287 -12.13 9.98 -8.18
C THR A 287 -11.44 10.47 -6.92
N ALA A 288 -11.64 11.74 -6.59
CA ALA A 288 -11.24 12.31 -5.32
C ALA A 288 -12.40 13.08 -4.68
N LEU A 289 -12.51 12.96 -3.36
CA LEU A 289 -13.43 13.74 -2.55
C LEU A 289 -12.72 14.17 -1.27
N TRP A 290 -12.62 15.48 -1.05
CA TRP A 290 -12.13 16.05 0.18
C TRP A 290 -13.29 16.59 1.01
N THR A 291 -13.42 16.09 2.23
CA THR A 291 -14.37 16.62 3.21
C THR A 291 -13.59 17.33 4.31
N PRO A 292 -13.59 18.68 4.34
CA PRO A 292 -12.97 19.43 5.42
C PRO A 292 -13.58 19.03 6.77
N GLY A 293 -12.72 18.86 7.77
CA GLY A 293 -13.13 18.69 9.16
C GLY A 293 -13.47 20.05 9.78
N LEU A 294 -14.30 20.04 10.83
CA LEU A 294 -14.59 21.25 11.60
C LEU A 294 -13.27 21.81 12.18
N ALA A 295 -13.02 23.10 11.92
CA ALA A 295 -12.01 23.85 12.65
C ALA A 295 -12.42 23.92 14.13
N PRO A 296 -11.48 23.82 15.09
CA PRO A 296 -11.78 24.06 16.49
C PRO A 296 -12.23 25.49 16.75
#